data_AF-A0A328N2T9-F1
#
_entry.id   AF-A0A328N2T9-F1
#
_cell.length_a   1.000
_cell.length_b   1.000
_cell.length_c   1.000
_cell.angle_alpha   90.00
_cell.angle_beta   90.00
_cell.angle_gamma   90.00
#
_symmetry.space_group_name_H-M   'P 1'
#
loop_
_entity.id
_entity.type
_entity.pdbx_description
1 polymer ?
#
loop_
_entity_poly.entity_id
_entity_poly.type
_entity_poly.pdbx_seq_one_letter_code
_entity_poly.pdbx_strand_id
1 'polypeptide(L)'
;MSTETTTDLAALRQRVGELGATRLLYVVGLPQRQHFAMVFAVAEAAGWLCPPARAEHLGFGSILGTDGRMLRSRAGESVKLVGLLEEAVARATDLARSRNPDLDAGTADEIGRAVGIGAIKYADLSVDRTKDYVLDWERMLALDGNTAPCLQYAYARIRSVLRRAGTAVRPEAPIVVAQPAERALAVELLGSAGVVGELEGSLEFISSPVTCTDSRPRSTRSTSAARCCVPRMSCGRAACCWPS
;
A
#
# COMPACT_ATOMS: atom_id res chain seq x y z
N MET A 1 -14.77 32.53 -7.14
CA MET A 1 -13.80 31.68 -6.40
C MET A 1 -14.56 31.06 -5.24
N SER A 2 -14.61 29.73 -5.13
CA SER A 2 -15.32 29.06 -4.01
C SER A 2 -14.58 29.28 -2.69
N THR A 3 -15.27 29.15 -1.55
CA THR A 3 -14.66 29.25 -0.21
C THR A 3 -13.47 28.30 -0.05
N GLU A 4 -13.60 27.08 -0.57
CA GLU A 4 -12.54 26.05 -0.54
C GLU A 4 -11.27 26.49 -1.29
N THR A 5 -11.42 27.16 -2.44
CA THR A 5 -10.28 27.65 -3.23
C THR A 5 -9.47 28.67 -2.45
N THR A 6 -10.15 29.58 -1.74
CA THR A 6 -9.49 30.60 -0.92
C THR A 6 -8.72 29.98 0.24
N THR A 7 -9.31 28.97 0.90
CA THR A 7 -8.67 28.24 2.00
C THR A 7 -7.44 27.47 1.52
N ASP A 8 -7.52 26.76 0.41
CA ASP A 8 -6.39 26.00 -0.15
C ASP A 8 -5.23 26.91 -0.59
N LEU A 9 -5.53 28.07 -1.18
CA LEU A 9 -4.53 29.07 -1.54
C LEU A 9 -3.84 29.66 -0.31
N ALA A 10 -4.61 29.98 0.74
CA ALA A 10 -4.06 30.47 1.99
C ALA A 10 -3.15 29.43 2.65
N ALA A 11 -3.59 28.17 2.72
CA ALA A 11 -2.81 27.07 3.27
C ALA A 11 -1.53 26.80 2.46
N LEU A 12 -1.60 26.86 1.12
CA LEU A 12 -0.44 26.72 0.25
C LEU A 12 0.57 27.84 0.53
N ARG A 13 0.13 29.11 0.53
CA ARG A 13 0.99 30.27 0.80
C ARG A 13 1.67 30.15 2.16
N GLN A 14 0.93 29.72 3.19
CA GLN A 14 1.47 29.52 4.52
C GLN A 14 2.56 28.42 4.52
N ARG A 15 2.29 27.27 3.88
CA ARG A 15 3.24 26.15 3.82
C ARG A 15 4.53 26.53 3.10
N VAL A 16 4.45 27.27 2.00
CA VAL A 16 5.64 27.71 1.27
C VAL A 16 6.38 28.82 2.03
N GLY A 17 5.66 29.86 2.46
CA GLY A 17 6.27 31.07 3.01
C GLY A 17 6.68 30.98 4.47
N GLU A 18 5.90 30.31 5.31
CA GLU A 18 6.16 30.23 6.76
C GLU A 18 6.85 28.92 7.15
N LEU A 19 6.38 27.79 6.60
CA LEU A 19 6.97 26.48 6.91
C LEU A 19 8.20 26.14 6.05
N GLY A 20 8.48 26.92 5.00
CA GLY A 20 9.60 26.69 4.10
C GLY A 20 9.47 25.39 3.29
N ALA A 21 8.24 24.92 3.03
CA ALA A 21 8.01 23.67 2.32
C ALA A 21 8.49 23.77 0.87
N THR A 22 9.47 22.93 0.51
CA THR A 22 9.98 22.82 -0.87
C THR A 22 9.22 21.79 -1.70
N ARG A 23 8.38 20.97 -1.06
CA ARG A 23 7.56 19.95 -1.71
C ARG A 23 6.25 19.78 -0.96
N LEU A 24 5.14 19.99 -1.67
CA LEU A 24 3.79 19.88 -1.13
C LEU A 24 3.05 18.74 -1.82
N LEU A 25 2.68 17.72 -1.05
CA LEU A 25 1.97 16.54 -1.54
C LEU A 25 0.50 16.58 -1.08
N TYR A 26 -0.42 16.69 -2.04
CA TYR A 26 -1.85 16.74 -1.79
C TYR A 26 -2.47 15.37 -2.10
N VAL A 27 -2.58 14.50 -1.09
CA VAL A 27 -3.20 13.16 -1.22
C VAL A 27 -4.71 13.30 -1.11
N VAL A 28 -5.38 13.48 -2.26
CA VAL A 28 -6.82 13.77 -2.34
C VAL A 28 -7.46 12.94 -3.46
N GLY A 29 -8.77 12.69 -3.40
CA GLY A 29 -9.48 11.91 -4.41
C GLY A 29 -9.39 12.54 -5.81
N LEU A 30 -9.27 11.70 -6.83
CA LEU A 30 -9.20 12.10 -8.25
C LEU A 30 -10.30 13.06 -8.73
N PRO A 31 -11.56 13.01 -8.22
CA PRO A 31 -12.57 14.00 -8.57
C PRO A 31 -12.16 15.46 -8.33
N GLN A 32 -11.21 15.73 -7.43
CA GLN A 32 -10.71 17.08 -7.13
C GLN A 32 -9.52 17.52 -8.00
N ARG A 33 -9.13 16.74 -9.02
CA ARG A 33 -7.97 17.06 -9.86
C ARG A 33 -8.03 18.45 -10.48
N GLN A 34 -9.19 18.85 -11.02
CA GLN A 34 -9.35 20.16 -11.65
C GLN A 34 -9.24 21.31 -10.63
N HIS A 35 -9.77 21.12 -9.43
CA HIS A 35 -9.66 22.08 -8.33
C HIS A 35 -8.21 22.39 -7.99
N PHE A 36 -7.41 21.36 -7.71
CA PHE A 36 -5.99 21.54 -7.38
C PHE A 36 -5.17 22.09 -8.55
N ALA A 37 -5.49 21.72 -9.79
CA ALA A 37 -4.84 22.31 -10.97
C ALA A 37 -5.05 23.83 -11.03
N MET A 38 -6.26 24.31 -10.73
CA MET A 38 -6.54 25.75 -10.68
C MET A 38 -5.87 26.44 -9.47
N VAL A 39 -5.88 25.81 -8.29
CA VAL A 39 -5.19 26.33 -7.09
C VAL A 39 -3.70 26.52 -7.37
N PHE A 40 -3.04 25.52 -7.96
CA PHE A 40 -1.61 25.61 -8.27
C PHE A 40 -1.32 26.68 -9.32
N ALA A 41 -2.10 26.75 -10.40
CA ALA A 41 -1.93 27.78 -11.42
C ALA A 41 -2.09 29.20 -10.86
N VAL A 42 -3.04 29.42 -9.95
CA VAL A 42 -3.21 30.73 -9.28
C VAL A 42 -2.04 31.02 -8.33
N ALA A 43 -1.56 30.03 -7.57
CA ALA A 43 -0.43 30.21 -6.67
C ALA A 43 0.88 30.50 -7.43
N GLU A 44 1.10 29.86 -8.58
CA GLU A 44 2.22 30.15 -9.48
C GLU A 44 2.12 31.57 -10.05
N ALA A 45 0.94 31.96 -10.56
CA ALA A 45 0.71 33.31 -11.08
C ALA A 45 0.89 34.40 -10.01
N ALA A 46 0.57 34.09 -8.74
CA ALA A 46 0.78 34.98 -7.60
C ALA A 46 2.23 34.98 -7.07
N GLY A 47 3.12 34.13 -7.62
CA GLY A 47 4.50 33.97 -7.17
C GLY A 47 4.65 33.26 -5.83
N TRP A 48 3.60 32.59 -5.32
CA TRP A 48 3.62 31.86 -4.05
C TRP A 48 4.10 30.42 -4.20
N LEU A 49 4.01 29.85 -5.40
CA LEU A 49 4.55 28.54 -5.74
C LEU A 49 5.64 28.73 -6.81
N CYS A 50 6.89 28.81 -6.37
CA CYS A 50 8.06 29.00 -7.23
C CYS A 50 9.24 28.17 -6.73
N PRO A 51 10.22 27.83 -7.60
CA PRO A 51 11.39 27.05 -7.18
C PRO A 51 12.09 27.67 -5.95
N PRO A 52 12.52 26.85 -4.98
CA PRO A 52 12.56 25.39 -5.02
C PRO A 52 11.24 24.68 -4.67
N ALA A 53 10.18 25.42 -4.34
CA ALA A 53 8.88 24.85 -3.98
C ALA A 53 8.11 24.31 -5.18
N ARG A 54 7.48 23.15 -4.99
CA ARG A 54 6.58 22.51 -5.97
C ARG A 54 5.41 21.84 -5.27
N ALA A 55 4.25 21.81 -5.93
CA ALA A 55 3.03 21.22 -5.40
C ALA A 55 2.49 20.14 -6.34
N GLU A 56 1.96 19.07 -5.75
CA GLU A 56 1.74 17.81 -6.43
C GLU A 56 0.42 17.19 -5.97
N HIS A 57 -0.54 16.99 -6.88
CA HIS A 57 -1.80 16.32 -6.56
C HIS A 57 -1.66 14.80 -6.68
N LEU A 58 -1.62 14.15 -5.52
CA LEU A 58 -1.60 12.71 -5.35
C LEU A 58 -3.02 12.13 -5.32
N GLY A 59 -3.66 12.15 -6.49
CA GLY A 59 -4.99 11.58 -6.73
C GLY A 59 -5.14 10.11 -6.31
N PHE A 60 -6.20 9.77 -5.57
CA PHE A 60 -6.62 8.38 -5.38
C PHE A 60 -8.04 8.11 -5.93
N GLY A 61 -8.29 6.86 -6.35
CA GLY A 61 -9.59 6.41 -6.86
C GLY A 61 -10.65 6.31 -5.78
N SER A 62 -11.88 5.97 -6.18
CA SER A 62 -12.99 5.77 -5.25
C SER A 62 -12.95 4.38 -4.63
N ILE A 63 -13.41 4.29 -3.37
CA ILE A 63 -13.66 3.00 -2.73
C ILE A 63 -15.08 2.56 -3.06
N LEU A 64 -15.20 1.40 -3.70
CA LEU A 64 -16.44 0.80 -4.16
C LEU A 64 -16.83 -0.38 -3.26
N GLY A 65 -18.13 -0.62 -3.12
CA GLY A 65 -18.64 -1.88 -2.61
C GLY A 65 -18.54 -2.99 -3.65
N THR A 66 -18.88 -4.22 -3.25
CA THR A 66 -18.93 -5.38 -4.14
C THR A 66 -19.98 -5.25 -5.27
N ASP A 67 -20.90 -4.29 -5.14
CA ASP A 67 -21.88 -3.90 -6.15
C ASP A 67 -21.34 -2.91 -7.20
N GLY A 68 -20.05 -2.52 -7.08
CA GLY A 68 -19.40 -1.55 -7.96
C GLY A 68 -19.83 -0.10 -7.74
N ARG A 69 -20.64 0.18 -6.71
CA ARG A 69 -21.08 1.53 -6.36
C ARG A 69 -20.22 2.08 -5.22
N MET A 70 -20.25 3.41 -5.04
CA MET A 70 -19.54 4.05 -3.93
C MET A 70 -19.92 3.40 -2.60
N LEU A 71 -18.91 3.07 -1.79
CA LEU A 71 -19.09 2.28 -0.56
C LEU A 71 -20.18 2.89 0.35
N ARG A 72 -21.24 2.12 0.58
CA ARG A 72 -22.34 2.45 1.50
C ARG A 72 -22.62 1.30 2.44
N SER A 73 -23.20 1.61 3.60
CA SER A 73 -23.71 0.60 4.53
C SER A 73 -24.89 -0.17 3.90
N ARG A 74 -25.29 -1.30 4.51
CA ARG A 74 -26.48 -2.07 4.07
C ARG A 74 -27.77 -1.24 4.11
N ALA A 75 -27.80 -0.19 4.94
CA ALA A 75 -28.90 0.77 5.04
C ALA A 75 -28.80 1.93 4.02
N GLY A 76 -27.76 1.96 3.17
CA GLY A 76 -27.54 3.00 2.16
C GLY A 76 -26.88 4.28 2.69
N GLU A 77 -26.45 4.28 3.95
CA GLU A 77 -25.76 5.40 4.60
C GLU A 77 -24.24 5.36 4.37
N SER A 78 -23.55 6.46 4.64
CA SER A 78 -22.08 6.49 4.63
C SER A 78 -21.50 5.52 5.66
N VAL A 79 -20.56 4.67 5.25
CA VAL A 79 -19.86 3.75 6.17
C VAL A 79 -18.98 4.54 7.14
N LYS A 80 -19.18 4.34 8.44
CA LYS A 80 -18.29 4.90 9.47
C LYS A 80 -17.00 4.10 9.51
N LEU A 81 -15.85 4.80 9.49
CA LEU A 81 -14.54 4.16 9.54
C LEU A 81 -14.37 3.26 10.78
N VAL A 82 -14.86 3.69 11.95
CA VAL A 82 -14.81 2.89 13.18
C VAL A 82 -15.48 1.54 12.98
N GLY A 83 -16.70 1.52 12.45
CA GLY A 83 -17.43 0.26 12.20
C GLY A 83 -16.74 -0.63 11.16
N LEU A 84 -16.14 -0.02 10.13
CA LEU A 84 -15.36 -0.77 9.13
C LEU A 84 -14.15 -1.47 9.76
N LEU A 85 -13.41 -0.77 10.63
CA LEU A 85 -12.25 -1.33 11.30
C LEU A 85 -12.63 -2.40 12.33
N GLU A 86 -13.71 -2.18 13.10
CA GLU A 86 -14.25 -3.16 14.03
C GLU A 86 -14.69 -4.44 13.32
N GLU A 87 -15.38 -4.31 12.18
CA GLU A 87 -15.79 -5.46 11.37
C GLU A 87 -14.58 -6.22 10.81
N ALA A 88 -13.55 -5.50 10.35
CA ALA A 88 -12.31 -6.11 9.85
C ALA A 88 -11.60 -6.93 10.95
N VAL A 89 -11.50 -6.38 12.16
CA VAL A 89 -10.90 -7.06 13.30
C VAL A 89 -11.73 -8.27 13.72
N ALA A 90 -13.05 -8.13 13.86
CA ALA A 90 -13.93 -9.23 14.25
C ALA A 90 -13.83 -10.42 13.28
N ARG A 91 -13.93 -10.16 11.97
CA ARG A 91 -13.80 -11.20 10.93
C ARG A 91 -12.43 -11.89 10.97
N ALA A 92 -11.37 -11.12 11.20
CA ALA A 92 -10.02 -11.66 11.30
C ALA A 92 -9.81 -12.49 12.58
N THR A 93 -10.39 -12.07 13.72
CA THR A 93 -10.39 -12.85 14.97
C THR A 93 -11.11 -14.17 14.79
N ASP A 94 -12.29 -14.16 14.17
CA ASP A 94 -13.07 -15.37 13.88
C ASP A 94 -12.31 -16.32 12.96
N LEU A 95 -11.67 -15.78 11.93
CA LEU A 95 -10.79 -16.55 11.05
C LEU A 95 -9.63 -17.20 11.83
N ALA A 96 -8.99 -16.47 12.75
CA ALA A 96 -7.91 -17.00 13.58
C ALA A 96 -8.39 -18.14 14.48
N ARG A 97 -9.52 -17.97 15.18
CA ARG A 97 -10.12 -18.99 16.06
C ARG A 97 -10.56 -20.23 15.28
N SER A 98 -11.12 -20.06 14.08
CA SER A 98 -11.53 -21.20 13.24
C SER A 98 -10.34 -22.09 12.82
N ARG A 99 -9.15 -21.50 12.69
CA ARG A 99 -7.93 -22.19 12.25
C ARG A 99 -7.17 -22.84 13.39
N ASN A 100 -7.26 -22.26 14.59
CA ASN A 100 -6.67 -22.82 15.79
C ASN A 100 -7.65 -22.65 16.96
N PRO A 101 -8.56 -23.63 17.16
CA PRO A 101 -9.59 -23.57 18.19
C PRO A 101 -9.05 -23.47 19.62
N ASP A 102 -7.80 -23.86 19.83
CA ASP A 102 -7.14 -23.85 21.14
C ASP A 102 -6.43 -22.52 21.45
N LEU A 103 -6.56 -21.49 20.58
CA LEU A 103 -6.05 -20.15 20.86
C LEU A 103 -6.77 -19.55 22.06
N ASP A 104 -6.00 -19.00 23.00
CA ASP A 104 -6.56 -18.18 24.05
C ASP A 104 -7.18 -16.89 23.46
N ALA A 105 -8.18 -16.36 24.17
CA ALA A 105 -8.94 -15.21 23.69
C ALA A 105 -8.06 -13.97 23.46
N GLY A 106 -7.04 -13.74 24.31
CA GLY A 106 -6.15 -12.59 24.20
C GLY A 106 -5.29 -12.66 22.93
N THR A 107 -4.65 -13.80 22.68
CA THR A 107 -3.86 -14.04 21.47
C THR A 107 -4.75 -13.97 20.21
N ALA A 108 -5.97 -14.51 20.25
CA ALA A 108 -6.89 -14.42 19.13
C ALA A 108 -7.24 -12.97 18.78
N ASP A 109 -7.47 -12.12 19.77
CA ASP A 109 -7.79 -10.70 19.59
C ASP A 109 -6.59 -9.90 19.06
N GLU A 110 -5.37 -10.20 19.53
CA GLU A 110 -4.14 -9.61 19.00
C GLU A 110 -3.91 -9.97 17.53
N ILE A 111 -4.10 -11.25 17.17
CA ILE A 111 -4.02 -11.72 15.78
C ILE A 111 -5.09 -11.04 14.94
N GLY A 112 -6.34 -11.03 15.40
CA GLY A 112 -7.44 -10.38 14.68
C GLY A 112 -7.20 -8.90 14.43
N ARG A 113 -6.62 -8.18 15.41
CA ARG A 113 -6.24 -6.78 15.24
C ARG A 113 -5.15 -6.61 14.18
N ALA A 114 -4.08 -7.41 14.25
CA ALA A 114 -2.96 -7.31 13.30
C ALA A 114 -3.38 -7.70 11.87
N VAL A 115 -4.17 -8.76 11.73
CA VAL A 115 -4.65 -9.28 10.44
C VAL A 115 -5.74 -8.39 9.86
N GLY A 116 -6.74 -7.99 10.63
CA GLY A 116 -7.87 -7.19 10.15
C GLY A 116 -7.43 -5.79 9.69
N ILE A 117 -6.64 -5.08 10.50
CA ILE A 117 -6.10 -3.76 10.12
C ILE A 117 -5.10 -3.90 8.98
N GLY A 118 -4.27 -4.94 9.00
CA GLY A 118 -3.34 -5.26 7.92
C GLY A 118 -4.06 -5.49 6.59
N ALA A 119 -5.16 -6.24 6.60
CA ALA A 119 -5.94 -6.55 5.42
C ALA A 119 -6.52 -5.29 4.76
N ILE A 120 -7.12 -4.38 5.55
CA ILE A 120 -7.65 -3.11 5.03
C ILE A 120 -6.55 -2.27 4.38
N LYS A 121 -5.43 -2.06 5.09
CA LYS A 121 -4.32 -1.25 4.58
C LYS A 121 -3.71 -1.88 3.33
N TYR A 122 -3.46 -3.17 3.36
CA TYR A 122 -2.79 -3.86 2.25
C TYR A 122 -3.68 -3.97 1.03
N ALA A 123 -4.99 -4.14 1.21
CA ALA A 123 -5.90 -4.20 0.07
C ALA A 123 -5.96 -2.88 -0.70
N ASP A 124 -5.82 -1.74 -0.01
CA ASP A 124 -5.66 -0.41 -0.63
C ASP A 124 -4.27 -0.21 -1.24
N LEU A 125 -3.20 -0.57 -0.52
CA LEU A 125 -1.81 -0.33 -0.95
C LEU A 125 -1.30 -1.28 -2.04
N SER A 126 -1.93 -2.45 -2.22
CA SER A 126 -1.51 -3.47 -3.19
C SER A 126 -2.02 -3.22 -4.62
N VAL A 127 -2.83 -2.18 -4.81
CA VAL A 127 -3.38 -1.78 -6.11
C VAL A 127 -2.86 -0.40 -6.52
N ASP A 128 -2.99 -0.07 -7.81
CA ASP A 128 -2.66 1.27 -8.30
C ASP A 128 -3.61 2.30 -7.67
N ARG A 129 -3.07 3.25 -6.92
CA ARG A 129 -3.83 4.29 -6.20
C ARG A 129 -4.83 5.04 -7.08
N THR A 130 -4.56 5.19 -8.38
CA THR A 130 -5.39 5.98 -9.29
C THR A 130 -6.62 5.23 -9.79
N LYS A 131 -6.70 3.92 -9.53
CA LYS A 131 -7.85 3.11 -9.89
C LYS A 131 -8.85 3.06 -8.75
N ASP A 132 -10.12 2.97 -9.10
CA ASP A 132 -11.14 2.63 -8.13
C ASP A 132 -10.90 1.20 -7.63
N TYR A 133 -11.14 0.98 -6.33
CA TYR A 133 -10.92 -0.30 -5.67
C TYR A 133 -12.20 -0.80 -5.01
N VAL A 134 -12.50 -2.09 -5.19
CA VAL A 134 -13.63 -2.78 -4.57
C VAL A 134 -13.22 -3.36 -3.22
N LEU A 135 -13.87 -2.88 -2.15
CA LEU A 135 -13.72 -3.40 -0.80
C LEU A 135 -14.47 -4.73 -0.66
N ASP A 136 -13.71 -5.81 -0.59
CA ASP A 136 -14.20 -7.19 -0.55
C ASP A 136 -13.52 -7.94 0.61
N TRP A 137 -14.34 -8.35 1.59
CA TRP A 137 -13.92 -9.06 2.79
C TRP A 137 -13.29 -10.41 2.51
N GLU A 138 -13.88 -11.18 1.61
CA GLU A 138 -13.40 -12.53 1.29
C GLU A 138 -12.03 -12.44 0.63
N ARG A 139 -11.90 -11.53 -0.34
CA ARG A 139 -10.63 -11.32 -1.03
C ARG A 139 -9.53 -10.78 -0.11
N MET A 140 -9.81 -9.78 0.72
CA MET A 140 -8.75 -9.15 1.53
C MET A 140 -8.30 -10.02 2.71
N LEU A 141 -9.18 -10.89 3.23
CA LEU A 141 -8.90 -11.80 4.35
C LEU A 141 -8.43 -13.20 3.89
N ALA A 142 -8.34 -13.45 2.58
CA ALA A 142 -7.84 -14.71 2.04
C ALA A 142 -6.41 -15.01 2.51
N LEU A 143 -6.12 -16.27 2.80
CA LEU A 143 -4.80 -16.75 3.25
C LEU A 143 -3.86 -17.10 2.10
N ASP A 144 -4.37 -17.02 0.88
CA ASP A 144 -3.65 -17.22 -0.38
C ASP A 144 -3.70 -15.95 -1.24
N GLY A 145 -2.80 -15.88 -2.22
CA GLY A 145 -2.69 -14.74 -3.12
C GLY A 145 -1.93 -13.55 -2.50
N ASN A 146 -2.18 -12.36 -3.07
CA ASN A 146 -1.50 -11.12 -2.68
C ASN A 146 -2.30 -10.38 -1.59
N THR A 147 -2.25 -10.88 -0.36
CA THR A 147 -3.03 -10.35 0.76
C THR A 147 -2.18 -10.20 2.03
N ALA A 148 -2.59 -9.31 2.95
CA ALA A 148 -1.89 -9.18 4.22
C ALA A 148 -1.88 -10.47 5.06
N PRO A 149 -3.01 -11.22 5.21
CA PRO A 149 -2.99 -12.48 5.94
C PRO A 149 -2.00 -13.50 5.37
N CYS A 150 -1.89 -13.59 4.04
CA CYS A 150 -0.92 -14.49 3.40
C CYS A 150 0.52 -14.12 3.77
N LEU A 151 0.87 -12.83 3.69
CA LEU A 151 2.21 -12.33 4.04
C LEU A 151 2.53 -12.48 5.53
N GLN A 152 1.57 -12.16 6.41
CA GLN A 152 1.73 -12.29 7.86
C GLN A 152 1.88 -13.76 8.28
N TYR A 153 1.13 -14.67 7.64
CA TYR A 153 1.26 -16.10 7.85
C TYR A 153 2.63 -16.62 7.38
N ALA A 154 3.11 -16.18 6.21
CA ALA A 154 4.44 -16.52 5.71
C ALA A 154 5.53 -16.07 6.69
N TYR A 155 5.43 -14.85 7.22
CA TYR A 155 6.33 -14.33 8.25
C TYR A 155 6.30 -15.20 9.52
N ALA A 156 5.11 -15.53 10.04
CA ALA A 156 4.96 -16.38 11.21
C ALA A 156 5.59 -17.77 11.01
N ARG A 157 5.45 -18.34 9.80
CA ARG A 157 6.07 -19.62 9.43
C ARG A 157 7.60 -19.53 9.43
N ILE A 158 8.18 -18.48 8.86
CA ILE A 158 9.64 -18.24 8.88
C ILE A 158 10.15 -18.15 10.34
N ARG A 159 9.47 -17.39 11.19
CA ARG A 159 9.80 -17.27 12.62
C ARG A 159 9.69 -18.62 13.35
N SER A 160 8.70 -19.45 13.00
CA SER A 160 8.53 -20.78 13.56
C SER A 160 9.69 -21.72 13.22
N VAL A 161 10.17 -21.71 11.97
CA VAL A 161 11.35 -22.49 11.54
C VAL A 161 12.58 -22.10 12.36
N LEU A 162 12.84 -20.79 12.50
CA LEU A 162 13.97 -20.31 13.30
C LEU A 162 13.87 -20.71 14.77
N ARG A 163 12.65 -20.67 15.36
CA ARG A 163 12.43 -21.12 16.74
C ARG A 163 12.66 -22.63 16.89
N ARG A 164 12.18 -23.44 15.95
CA ARG A 164 12.35 -24.91 15.95
C ARG A 164 13.81 -25.33 15.77
N ALA A 165 14.61 -24.54 15.07
CA ALA A 165 16.04 -24.82 14.89
C ALA A 165 16.82 -24.79 16.23
N GLY A 166 16.29 -24.13 17.27
CA GLY A 166 16.86 -24.16 18.63
C GLY A 166 18.23 -23.50 18.77
N THR A 167 18.77 -22.93 17.69
CA THR A 167 20.07 -22.27 17.65
C THR A 167 19.93 -20.76 17.67
N ALA A 168 20.73 -20.09 18.51
CA ALA A 168 20.87 -18.65 18.43
C ALA A 168 21.36 -18.26 17.02
N VAL A 169 20.75 -17.22 16.45
CA VAL A 169 21.23 -16.62 15.20
C VAL A 169 22.65 -16.11 15.44
N ARG A 170 23.60 -16.51 14.60
CA ARG A 170 25.01 -16.07 14.66
C ARG A 170 25.26 -15.17 13.45
N PRO A 171 25.18 -13.84 13.59
CA PRO A 171 25.35 -12.91 12.46
C PRO A 171 26.70 -13.03 11.77
N GLU A 172 27.72 -13.51 12.47
CA GLU A 172 29.12 -13.61 12.01
C GLU A 172 29.39 -14.94 11.29
N ALA A 173 28.46 -15.88 11.32
CA ALA A 173 28.63 -17.16 10.64
C ALA A 173 28.61 -16.95 9.12
N PRO A 174 29.53 -17.59 8.36
CA PRO A 174 29.54 -17.46 6.91
C PRO A 174 28.27 -18.06 6.31
N ILE A 175 27.60 -17.31 5.43
CA ILE A 175 26.45 -17.78 4.66
C ILE A 175 26.98 -18.58 3.46
N VAL A 176 26.79 -19.90 3.49
CA VAL A 176 27.17 -20.80 2.38
C VAL A 176 25.94 -21.08 1.52
N VAL A 177 26.00 -20.70 0.25
CA VAL A 177 24.92 -20.94 -0.74
C VAL A 177 25.37 -22.08 -1.65
N ALA A 178 24.86 -23.29 -1.40
CA ALA A 178 25.26 -24.52 -2.09
C ALA A 178 24.19 -25.03 -3.05
N GLN A 179 22.91 -24.87 -2.70
CA GLN A 179 21.79 -25.41 -3.47
C GLN A 179 21.22 -24.38 -4.46
N PRO A 180 20.69 -24.81 -5.61
CA PRO A 180 20.04 -23.91 -6.56
C PRO A 180 18.90 -23.09 -5.95
N ALA A 181 18.14 -23.68 -5.02
CA ALA A 181 17.05 -22.99 -4.32
C ALA A 181 17.56 -21.89 -3.37
N GLU A 182 18.67 -22.12 -2.67
CA GLU A 182 19.31 -21.11 -1.81
C GLU A 182 19.80 -19.93 -2.64
N ARG A 183 20.41 -20.21 -3.81
CA ARG A 183 20.86 -19.17 -4.73
C ARG A 183 19.70 -18.33 -5.26
N ALA A 184 18.61 -18.97 -5.67
CA ALA A 184 17.42 -18.26 -6.14
C ALA A 184 16.85 -17.33 -5.06
N LEU A 185 16.75 -17.80 -3.81
CA LEU A 185 16.29 -16.99 -2.69
C LEU A 185 17.25 -15.83 -2.39
N ALA A 186 18.56 -16.08 -2.37
CA ALA A 186 19.55 -15.04 -2.10
C ALA A 186 19.50 -13.91 -3.13
N VAL A 187 19.36 -14.24 -4.42
CA VAL A 187 19.22 -13.25 -5.49
C VAL A 187 17.95 -12.41 -5.31
N GLU A 188 16.82 -13.03 -4.97
CA GLU A 188 15.57 -12.31 -4.72
C GLU A 188 15.70 -11.35 -3.53
N LEU A 189 16.31 -11.79 -2.43
CA LEU A 189 16.50 -10.96 -1.24
C LEU A 189 17.42 -9.76 -1.50
N LEU A 190 18.48 -9.95 -2.29
CA LEU A 190 19.37 -8.85 -2.69
C LEU A 190 18.69 -7.82 -3.60
N GLY A 191 17.64 -8.22 -4.33
CA GLY A 191 16.83 -7.32 -5.14
C GLY A 191 15.98 -6.33 -4.32
N SER A 192 15.76 -6.58 -3.02
CA SER A 192 14.90 -5.75 -2.18
C SER A 192 15.36 -4.29 -2.05
N ALA A 193 16.67 -4.05 -2.01
CA ALA A 193 17.23 -2.70 -2.00
C ALA A 193 16.92 -1.95 -3.30
N GLY A 194 16.92 -2.66 -4.44
CA GLY A 194 16.49 -2.12 -5.72
C GLY A 194 15.03 -1.71 -5.71
N VAL A 195 14.15 -2.50 -5.08
CA VAL A 195 12.73 -2.14 -4.93
C VAL A 195 12.56 -0.88 -4.07
N VAL A 196 13.31 -0.75 -2.97
CA VAL A 196 13.27 0.48 -2.15
C VAL A 196 13.84 1.67 -2.91
N GLY A 197 14.93 1.48 -3.66
CA GLY A 197 15.51 2.53 -4.51
C GLY A 197 14.61 2.91 -5.68
N GLU A 198 13.87 1.97 -6.28
CA GLU A 198 12.82 2.23 -7.25
C GLU A 198 11.65 2.96 -6.60
N LEU A 199 11.30 2.63 -5.34
CA LEU A 199 10.29 3.36 -4.59
C LEU A 199 10.75 4.78 -4.28
N GLU A 200 12.02 4.99 -3.94
CA GLU A 200 12.63 6.31 -3.72
C GLU A 200 12.76 7.13 -5.01
N GLY A 201 13.19 6.50 -6.10
CA GLY A 201 13.11 7.07 -7.44
C GLY A 201 11.66 7.29 -7.87
N SER A 202 10.71 6.49 -7.37
CA SER A 202 9.28 6.75 -7.49
C SER A 202 8.77 7.75 -6.45
N LEU A 203 9.58 8.18 -5.49
CA LEU A 203 9.33 9.41 -4.76
C LEU A 203 9.75 10.60 -5.63
N GLU A 204 10.47 10.44 -6.76
CA GLU A 204 10.52 11.39 -7.89
C GLU A 204 9.35 11.23 -8.89
N PHE A 205 8.43 10.26 -8.71
CA PHE A 205 7.28 9.93 -9.58
C PHE A 205 6.22 11.02 -9.76
N ILE A 206 6.46 12.20 -9.22
CA ILE A 206 5.55 13.33 -9.34
C ILE A 206 6.24 14.55 -9.98
N SER A 207 7.55 14.44 -10.26
CA SER A 207 8.40 15.51 -10.77
C SER A 207 8.65 15.45 -12.28
N SER A 208 7.61 15.24 -13.10
CA SER A 208 7.71 15.73 -14.48
C SER A 208 7.44 17.23 -14.47
N PRO A 209 8.44 18.12 -14.68
CA PRO A 209 8.11 19.46 -15.12
C PRO A 209 7.48 19.30 -16.51
N VAL A 210 6.19 19.62 -16.63
CA VAL A 210 5.58 19.90 -17.93
C VAL A 210 6.24 21.19 -18.42
N THR A 211 7.44 21.06 -18.98
CA THR A 211 8.01 22.10 -19.83
C THR A 211 7.31 21.95 -21.17
N CYS A 212 6.48 22.95 -21.48
CA CYS A 212 5.87 23.14 -22.77
C CYS A 212 6.98 23.42 -23.80
N THR A 213 7.64 22.38 -24.32
CA THR A 213 8.39 22.30 -25.59
C THR A 213 9.28 21.05 -25.59
N ASP A 214 8.77 19.90 -26.05
CA ASP A 214 9.57 18.98 -26.89
C ASP A 214 8.64 17.94 -27.56
N SER A 215 8.63 17.97 -28.90
CA SER A 215 7.82 17.11 -29.75
C SER A 215 8.60 15.85 -30.13
N ARG A 216 8.61 14.83 -29.24
CA ARG A 216 8.92 13.43 -29.64
C ARG A 216 8.10 12.43 -28.81
N PRO A 217 7.56 11.36 -29.43
CA PRO A 217 6.71 10.40 -28.73
C PRO A 217 7.57 9.46 -27.86
N ARG A 218 7.54 9.64 -26.54
CA ARG A 218 7.99 8.60 -25.61
C ARG A 218 6.91 7.52 -25.54
N SER A 219 7.27 6.35 -26.03
CA SER A 219 6.49 5.12 -25.97
C SER A 219 5.92 4.89 -24.56
N THR A 220 4.61 4.65 -24.52
CA THR A 220 3.83 4.22 -23.37
C THR A 220 4.39 2.92 -22.78
N ARG A 221 5.34 3.01 -21.84
CA ARG A 221 5.51 1.94 -20.84
C ARG A 221 4.44 2.17 -19.79
N SER A 222 3.37 1.39 -19.90
CA SER A 222 2.31 1.36 -18.92
C SER A 222 2.91 1.13 -17.54
N THR A 223 2.45 1.92 -16.57
CA THR A 223 2.63 1.68 -15.15
C THR A 223 1.90 0.39 -14.78
N SER A 224 2.56 -0.75 -15.04
CA SER A 224 2.23 -2.05 -14.45
C SER A 224 3.12 -2.31 -13.23
N ALA A 225 3.52 -1.28 -12.50
CA ALA A 225 4.32 -1.37 -11.27
C ALA A 225 3.59 -2.09 -10.11
N ALA A 226 2.35 -2.54 -10.33
CA ALA A 226 1.64 -3.50 -9.48
C ALA A 226 1.86 -4.96 -9.90
N ARG A 227 3.02 -5.31 -10.48
CA ARG A 227 3.58 -6.64 -10.17
C ARG A 227 4.17 -6.51 -8.77
N CYS A 228 3.30 -6.56 -7.75
CA CYS A 228 3.75 -7.02 -6.46
C CYS A 228 4.52 -8.32 -6.73
N CYS A 229 5.82 -8.30 -6.47
CA CYS A 229 6.60 -9.51 -6.28
C CYS A 229 6.07 -10.20 -5.02
N VAL A 230 4.83 -10.69 -5.07
CA VAL A 230 4.50 -11.92 -4.39
C VAL A 230 5.30 -12.94 -5.17
N PRO A 231 6.26 -13.64 -4.55
CA PRO A 231 6.92 -14.73 -5.23
C PRO A 231 5.80 -15.59 -5.82
N ARG A 232 5.90 -15.87 -7.12
CA ARG A 232 5.17 -16.96 -7.76
C ARG A 232 5.70 -18.26 -7.13
N MET A 233 5.49 -18.44 -5.83
CA MET A 233 5.30 -19.74 -5.24
C MET A 233 4.02 -20.23 -5.90
N SER A 234 4.17 -20.82 -7.09
CA SER A 234 3.17 -21.73 -7.60
C SER A 234 2.81 -22.62 -6.42
N CYS A 235 1.60 -22.47 -5.90
CA CYS A 235 0.95 -23.44 -5.02
C CYS A 235 0.62 -24.68 -5.87
N GLY A 236 1.65 -25.21 -6.54
CA GLY A 236 1.62 -26.26 -7.52
C GLY A 236 2.29 -27.47 -6.91
N ARG A 237 1.47 -28.34 -6.33
CA ARG A 237 1.71 -29.77 -6.03
C ARG A 237 2.82 -30.15 -5.05
N ALA A 238 3.78 -29.30 -4.69
CA ALA A 238 4.85 -29.68 -3.75
C ALA A 238 4.54 -29.37 -2.27
N ALA A 239 3.56 -28.51 -1.97
CA ALA A 239 3.26 -28.07 -0.61
C ALA A 239 2.41 -29.07 0.21
N CYS A 240 1.95 -30.18 -0.38
CA CYS A 240 1.11 -31.19 0.29
C CYS A 240 1.90 -32.35 0.92
N CYS A 241 3.23 -32.38 0.85
CA CYS A 241 4.01 -33.54 1.30
C CYS A 241 5.21 -33.15 2.19
N TRP A 242 4.96 -32.45 3.30
CA TRP A 242 5.88 -32.49 4.44
C TRP A 242 5.03 -32.72 5.69
N PRO A 243 5.02 -33.94 6.26
CA PRO A 243 4.27 -34.22 7.48
C PRO A 243 4.91 -33.49 8.67
N SER A 244 4.03 -33.19 9.63
CA SER A 244 4.21 -32.53 10.93
C SER A 244 5.48 -32.93 11.68
#